data_AF-A0A7R9WXX6-F1
#
_entry.id   AF-A0A7R9WXX6-F1
#
_cell.length_a   1.000
_cell.length_b   1.000
_cell.length_c   1.000
_cell.angle_alpha   90.00
_cell.angle_beta   90.00
_cell.angle_gamma   90.00
#
_symmetry.space_group_name_H-M   'P 1'
#
loop_
_entity.id
_entity.type
_entity.pdbx_description
1 polymer ?
#
loop_
_entity_poly.entity_id
_entity_poly.type
_entity_poly.pdbx_seq_one_letter_code
_entity_poly.pdbx_strand_id
1 'polypeptide(L)'
;SEASKKWQTFAIDDLAPLLYPNLCNSLSNAYNAFAYVHNVPTFTPLQRILVQSVGSLAMYLAASKIKSKRNITDEVQALEDALRRLEDEGFSENGNVYLSGTDQPCLGDIAVYGVLQGLEGLSVLDLVMREDRTQIVAWYQRMTQEVHGSTVMQ
;
A
#
# COMPACT_ATOMS: atom_id res chain seq x y z
N SER A 1 -3.28 23.18 -4.24
CA SER A 1 -2.30 23.45 -5.30
C SER A 1 -2.49 22.45 -6.44
N GLU A 2 -1.87 22.69 -7.60
CA GLU A 2 -1.84 21.73 -8.71
C GLU A 2 -1.17 20.41 -8.29
N ALA A 3 -0.02 20.49 -7.61
CA ALA A 3 0.67 19.35 -7.00
C ALA A 3 -0.27 18.54 -6.08
N SER A 4 -1.04 19.20 -5.23
CA SER A 4 -1.99 18.52 -4.34
C SER A 4 -3.06 17.72 -5.10
N LYS A 5 -3.56 18.22 -6.23
CA LYS A 5 -4.53 17.46 -7.05
C LYS A 5 -3.84 16.30 -7.78
N LYS A 6 -2.68 16.55 -8.38
CA LYS A 6 -1.85 15.53 -9.05
C LYS A 6 -1.62 14.32 -8.13
N TRP A 7 -1.15 14.56 -6.91
CA TRP A 7 -0.80 13.49 -5.97
C TRP A 7 -2.00 12.82 -5.32
N GLN A 8 -3.13 13.51 -5.17
CA GLN A 8 -4.41 12.86 -4.79
C GLN A 8 -4.88 11.89 -5.88
N THR A 9 -4.85 12.31 -7.15
CA THR A 9 -5.18 11.44 -8.28
C THR A 9 -4.22 10.25 -8.35
N PHE A 10 -2.92 10.49 -8.23
CA PHE A 10 -1.94 9.40 -8.16
C PHE A 10 -2.23 8.41 -7.02
N ALA A 11 -2.51 8.89 -5.81
CA ALA A 11 -2.82 8.02 -4.68
C ALA A 11 -4.03 7.11 -4.94
N ILE A 12 -5.10 7.68 -5.51
CA ILE A 12 -6.38 6.99 -5.71
C ILE A 12 -6.38 6.09 -6.95
N ASP A 13 -5.86 6.60 -8.07
CA ASP A 13 -6.03 5.97 -9.38
C ASP A 13 -4.84 5.12 -9.79
N ASP A 14 -3.63 5.48 -9.35
CA ASP A 14 -2.37 4.80 -9.70
C ASP A 14 -1.88 3.89 -8.56
N LEU A 15 -1.80 4.37 -7.32
CA LEU A 15 -1.16 3.64 -6.21
C LEU A 15 -2.11 2.65 -5.52
N ALA A 16 -3.25 3.11 -5.01
CA ALA A 16 -4.19 2.27 -4.25
C ALA A 16 -4.65 1.00 -5.00
N PRO A 17 -4.92 1.02 -6.33
CA PRO A 17 -5.36 -0.16 -7.05
C PRO A 17 -4.29 -1.27 -7.17
N LEU A 18 -3.01 -0.93 -6.97
CA LEU A 18 -1.89 -1.88 -7.01
C LEU A 18 -1.74 -2.64 -5.69
N LEU A 19 -2.30 -2.13 -4.59
CA LEU A 19 -2.10 -2.70 -3.26
C LEU A 19 -2.78 -4.06 -3.09
N TYR A 20 -4.04 -4.17 -3.49
CA TYR A 20 -4.80 -5.41 -3.32
C TYR A 20 -4.21 -6.59 -4.12
N PRO A 21 -3.81 -6.44 -5.39
CA PRO A 21 -3.06 -7.47 -6.12
C PRO A 21 -1.76 -7.88 -5.43
N ASN A 22 -0.98 -6.94 -4.90
CA ASN A 22 0.26 -7.24 -4.20
C ASN A 22 0.02 -7.97 -2.87
N LEU A 23 -1.05 -7.62 -2.15
CA LEU A 23 -1.43 -8.28 -0.89
C LEU A 23 -1.84 -9.74 -1.10
N CYS A 24 -2.50 -10.02 -2.23
CA CYS A 24 -3.05 -11.33 -2.56
C CYS A 24 -2.26 -12.04 -3.68
N ASN A 25 -1.00 -11.67 -3.88
CA ASN A 25 -0.19 -12.10 -5.04
C ASN A 25 0.04 -13.62 -5.12
N SER A 26 -0.08 -14.33 -3.99
CA SER A 26 0.03 -15.78 -3.96
C SER A 26 -1.10 -16.42 -3.16
N LEU A 27 -1.51 -17.61 -3.63
CA LEU A 27 -2.50 -18.44 -2.94
C LEU A 27 -2.03 -18.83 -1.52
N SER A 28 -0.72 -18.99 -1.31
CA SER A 28 -0.14 -19.27 0.00
C SER A 28 -0.26 -18.07 0.94
N ASN A 29 0.01 -16.86 0.47
CA ASN A 29 -0.17 -15.63 1.25
C ASN A 29 -1.65 -15.42 1.58
N ALA A 30 -2.56 -15.61 0.63
CA ALA A 30 -3.99 -15.52 0.87
C ALA A 30 -4.47 -16.58 1.89
N TYR A 31 -3.97 -17.81 1.81
CA TYR A 31 -4.30 -18.89 2.75
C TYR A 31 -3.81 -18.59 4.17
N ASN A 32 -2.59 -18.06 4.31
CA ASN A 32 -2.02 -17.64 5.59
C ASN A 32 -2.76 -16.42 6.16
N ALA A 33 -3.10 -15.44 5.31
CA ALA A 33 -3.89 -14.28 5.70
C ALA A 33 -5.26 -14.70 6.27
N PHE A 34 -5.89 -15.74 5.73
CA PHE A 34 -7.14 -16.30 6.27
C PHE A 34 -6.99 -17.17 7.52
N ALA A 35 -5.77 -17.43 8.01
CA ALA A 35 -5.58 -18.24 9.22
C ALA A 35 -6.24 -17.63 10.47
N TYR A 36 -6.52 -16.31 10.47
CA TYR A 36 -7.26 -15.64 11.55
C TYR A 36 -8.62 -16.30 11.84
N VAL A 37 -9.24 -16.94 10.83
CA VAL A 37 -10.52 -17.64 10.94
C VAL A 37 -10.49 -18.71 12.02
N HIS A 38 -9.32 -19.30 12.30
CA HIS A 38 -9.17 -20.29 13.37
C HIS A 38 -9.35 -19.72 14.78
N ASN A 39 -9.18 -18.41 14.92
CA ASN A 39 -9.40 -17.70 16.19
C ASN A 39 -10.83 -17.18 16.34
N VAL A 40 -11.70 -17.39 15.34
CA VAL A 40 -13.10 -16.98 15.38
C VAL A 40 -13.92 -18.00 16.19
N PRO A 41 -14.48 -17.62 17.36
CA PRO A 41 -15.14 -18.56 18.27
C PRO A 41 -16.48 -19.08 17.74
N THR A 42 -17.10 -18.38 16.79
CA THR A 42 -18.40 -18.75 16.21
C THR A 42 -18.33 -19.85 15.15
N PHE A 43 -17.15 -20.17 14.62
CA PHE A 43 -16.98 -21.21 13.60
C PHE A 43 -16.54 -22.54 14.20
N THR A 44 -17.20 -23.61 13.77
CA THR A 44 -16.75 -24.98 14.04
C THR A 44 -15.42 -25.28 13.33
N PRO A 45 -14.65 -26.29 13.76
CA PRO A 45 -13.40 -26.66 13.10
C PRO A 45 -13.54 -26.91 11.59
N LEU A 46 -14.62 -27.54 11.14
CA LEU A 46 -14.91 -27.76 9.72
C LEU A 46 -15.23 -26.45 8.98
N GLN A 47 -16.01 -25.56 9.60
CA GLN A 47 -16.30 -24.25 9.04
C GLN A 47 -15.02 -23.42 8.90
N ARG A 48 -14.09 -23.50 9.85
CA ARG A 48 -12.80 -22.80 9.78
C ARG A 48 -11.96 -23.24 8.59
N ILE A 49 -11.85 -24.55 8.37
CA ILE A 49 -11.11 -25.12 7.23
C ILE A 49 -11.77 -24.70 5.90
N LEU A 50 -13.10 -24.80 5.81
CA LEU A 50 -13.85 -24.40 4.63
C LEU A 50 -13.69 -22.91 4.32
N VAL A 51 -13.89 -22.04 5.31
CA VAL A 51 -13.77 -20.58 5.15
C VAL A 51 -12.35 -20.20 4.77
N GLN A 52 -11.32 -20.80 5.40
CA GLN A 52 -9.94 -20.52 5.03
C GLN A 52 -9.64 -20.91 3.58
N SER A 53 -10.09 -22.10 3.16
CA SER A 53 -9.78 -22.65 1.83
C SER A 53 -10.56 -21.96 0.70
N VAL A 54 -11.87 -21.74 0.91
CA VAL A 54 -12.74 -21.07 -0.08
C VAL A 54 -12.46 -19.58 -0.10
N GLY A 55 -12.27 -18.96 1.06
CA GLY A 55 -11.93 -17.55 1.20
C GLY A 55 -10.62 -17.21 0.49
N SER A 56 -9.57 -17.99 0.72
CA SER A 56 -8.26 -17.74 0.08
C SER A 56 -8.33 -17.83 -1.44
N LEU A 57 -9.08 -18.81 -1.98
CA LEU A 57 -9.31 -18.93 -3.41
C LEU A 57 -10.12 -17.74 -3.95
N ALA A 58 -11.18 -17.32 -3.25
CA ALA A 58 -12.00 -16.18 -3.65
C ALA A 58 -11.18 -14.87 -3.70
N MET A 59 -10.32 -14.64 -2.70
CA MET A 59 -9.42 -13.47 -2.69
C MET A 59 -8.41 -13.52 -3.84
N TYR A 60 -7.81 -14.68 -4.10
CA TYR A 60 -6.88 -14.83 -5.23
C TYR A 60 -7.56 -14.56 -6.58
N LEU A 61 -8.79 -15.04 -6.77
CA LEU A 61 -9.57 -14.78 -7.98
C LEU A 61 -10.00 -13.30 -8.08
N ALA A 62 -10.36 -12.67 -6.97
CA ALA A 62 -10.68 -11.24 -6.94
C ALA A 62 -9.45 -10.40 -7.34
N ALA A 63 -8.27 -10.73 -6.81
CA ALA A 63 -7.01 -10.08 -7.17
C ALA A 63 -6.71 -10.26 -8.66
N SER A 64 -6.85 -11.49 -9.17
CA SER A 64 -6.68 -11.79 -10.61
C SER A 64 -7.64 -10.99 -11.49
N LYS A 65 -8.90 -10.80 -11.07
CA LYS A 65 -9.88 -9.98 -11.79
C LYS A 65 -9.51 -8.50 -11.81
N ILE A 66 -9.00 -7.97 -10.69
CA ILE A 66 -8.49 -6.59 -10.62
C ILE A 66 -7.30 -6.42 -11.56
N LYS A 67 -6.35 -7.36 -11.54
CA LYS A 67 -5.19 -7.37 -12.45
C LYS A 67 -5.62 -7.32 -13.92
N SER A 68 -6.54 -8.21 -14.31
CA SER A 68 -7.07 -8.23 -15.67
C SER A 68 -7.79 -6.93 -16.07
N LYS A 69 -8.64 -6.37 -15.19
CA LYS A 69 -9.37 -5.13 -15.47
C LYS A 69 -8.43 -3.92 -15.65
N ARG A 70 -7.29 -3.93 -14.97
CA ARG A 70 -6.30 -2.84 -14.95
C ARG A 70 -5.11 -3.11 -15.87
N ASN A 71 -5.11 -4.19 -16.64
CA ASN A 71 -3.98 -4.64 -17.47
C ASN A 71 -2.65 -4.76 -16.70
N ILE A 72 -2.72 -5.22 -15.45
CA ILE A 72 -1.53 -5.48 -14.62
C ILE A 72 -1.05 -6.90 -14.92
N THR A 73 0.09 -7.00 -15.59
CA THR A 73 0.72 -8.29 -15.92
C THR A 73 1.61 -8.80 -14.79
N ASP A 74 2.33 -7.89 -14.14
CA ASP A 74 3.19 -8.16 -12.99
C ASP A 74 2.89 -7.10 -11.92
N GLU A 75 2.24 -7.53 -10.83
CA GLU A 75 1.82 -6.67 -9.74
C GLU A 75 2.98 -6.04 -8.97
N VAL A 76 4.09 -6.77 -8.83
CA VAL A 76 5.26 -6.28 -8.10
C VAL A 76 5.95 -5.23 -8.95
N GLN A 77 6.16 -5.53 -10.24
CA GLN A 77 6.76 -4.57 -11.17
C GLN A 77 5.90 -3.31 -11.32
N ALA A 78 4.57 -3.44 -11.41
CA ALA A 78 3.68 -2.30 -11.50
C ALA A 78 3.74 -1.39 -10.25
N LEU A 79 3.83 -1.99 -9.05
CA LEU A 79 4.02 -1.22 -7.81
C LEU A 79 5.40 -0.54 -7.80
N GLU A 80 6.45 -1.28 -8.16
CA GLU A 80 7.81 -0.74 -8.26
C GLU A 80 7.90 0.47 -9.21
N ASP A 81 7.20 0.42 -10.34
CA ASP A 81 7.14 1.53 -11.32
C ASP A 81 6.34 2.73 -10.79
N ALA A 82 5.23 2.50 -10.09
CA ALA A 82 4.49 3.57 -9.44
C ALA A 82 5.33 4.27 -8.36
N LEU A 83 6.09 3.50 -7.57
CA LEU A 83 6.98 4.06 -6.55
C LEU A 83 8.17 4.81 -7.16
N ARG A 84 8.78 4.31 -8.25
CA ARG A 84 9.81 5.05 -8.99
C ARG A 84 9.29 6.37 -9.53
N ARG A 85 8.08 6.36 -10.10
CA ARG A 85 7.42 7.59 -10.56
C ARG A 85 7.20 8.59 -9.41
N LEU A 86 6.83 8.11 -8.23
CA LEU A 86 6.72 8.94 -7.03
C LEU A 86 8.08 9.55 -6.65
N GLU A 87 9.17 8.80 -6.72
CA GLU A 87 10.53 9.29 -6.45
C GLU A 87 11.00 10.34 -7.47
N ASP A 88 10.88 9.99 -8.75
CA ASP A 88 11.36 10.81 -9.85
C ASP A 88 10.60 12.15 -9.95
N GLU A 89 9.26 12.08 -9.98
CA GLU A 89 8.41 13.27 -10.16
C GLU A 89 8.08 13.98 -8.84
N GLY A 90 8.14 13.29 -7.70
CA GLY A 90 7.73 13.82 -6.39
C GLY A 90 8.87 14.48 -5.63
N PHE A 91 10.05 13.86 -5.64
CA PHE A 91 11.19 14.30 -4.83
C PHE A 91 12.39 14.75 -5.68
N SER A 92 12.71 14.02 -6.74
CA SER A 92 13.98 14.17 -7.46
C SER A 92 14.06 15.35 -8.42
N GLU A 93 12.97 15.70 -9.13
CA GLU A 93 13.01 16.86 -10.05
C GLU A 93 13.26 18.21 -9.33
N ASN A 94 13.01 18.30 -8.02
CA ASN A 94 12.98 19.58 -7.31
C ASN A 94 13.71 19.58 -5.95
N GLY A 95 14.26 18.45 -5.48
CA GLY A 95 14.83 18.35 -4.13
C GLY A 95 13.80 18.56 -3.03
N ASN A 96 12.53 18.30 -3.31
CA ASN A 96 11.43 18.63 -2.43
C ASN A 96 11.38 17.70 -1.22
N VAL A 97 11.12 18.29 -0.05
CA VAL A 97 10.92 17.54 1.20
C VAL A 97 9.53 16.88 1.24
N TYR A 98 8.54 17.51 0.60
CA TYR A 98 7.15 17.08 0.46
C TYR A 98 6.67 17.13 -1.00
N LEU A 99 5.69 16.31 -1.34
CA LEU A 99 5.06 16.23 -2.66
C LEU A 99 4.35 17.54 -3.06
N SER A 100 4.04 18.38 -2.08
CA SER A 100 3.50 19.72 -2.27
C SER A 100 4.38 20.65 -3.11
N GLY A 101 5.69 20.38 -3.16
CA GLY A 101 6.69 21.28 -3.73
C GLY A 101 7.15 22.40 -2.80
N THR A 102 6.78 22.35 -1.51
CA THR A 102 7.16 23.33 -0.49
C THR A 102 7.63 22.63 0.77
N ASP A 103 8.06 23.39 1.78
CA ASP A 103 8.48 22.87 3.10
C ASP A 103 7.30 22.42 3.99
N GLN A 104 6.08 22.33 3.45
CA GLN A 104 4.89 21.92 4.19
C GLN A 104 4.08 20.89 3.40
N PRO A 105 3.50 19.86 4.06
CA PRO A 105 2.70 18.85 3.37
C PRO A 105 1.41 19.44 2.81
N CYS A 106 0.91 18.86 1.71
CA CYS A 106 -0.40 19.19 1.17
C CYS A 106 -1.38 18.00 1.25
N LEU A 107 -2.63 18.18 0.80
CA LEU A 107 -3.59 17.07 0.73
C LEU A 107 -3.12 15.92 -0.18
N GLY A 108 -2.23 16.20 -1.13
CA GLY A 108 -1.57 15.18 -1.95
C GLY A 108 -0.66 14.28 -1.13
N ASP A 109 0.20 14.87 -0.28
CA ASP A 109 1.02 14.12 0.67
C ASP A 109 0.18 13.27 1.59
N ILE A 110 -0.89 13.84 2.16
CA ILE A 110 -1.80 13.12 3.06
C ILE A 110 -2.47 11.93 2.35
N ALA A 111 -2.90 12.11 1.10
CA ALA A 111 -3.54 11.04 0.33
C ALA A 111 -2.58 9.86 0.07
N VAL A 112 -1.35 10.14 -0.41
CA VAL A 112 -0.34 9.11 -0.65
C VAL A 112 0.06 8.45 0.69
N TYR A 113 0.26 9.25 1.72
CA TYR A 113 0.63 8.76 3.05
C TYR A 113 -0.46 7.85 3.63
N GLY A 114 -1.73 8.25 3.55
CA GLY A 114 -2.84 7.44 4.06
C GLY A 114 -2.98 6.10 3.34
N VAL A 115 -2.72 6.07 2.03
CA VAL A 115 -2.70 4.82 1.25
C VAL A 115 -1.59 3.87 1.75
N LEU A 116 -0.40 4.40 2.04
CA LEU A 116 0.72 3.61 2.54
C LEU A 116 0.58 3.22 4.02
N GLN A 117 0.12 4.13 4.88
CA GLN A 117 -0.13 3.87 6.30
C GLN A 117 -1.19 2.78 6.48
N GLY A 118 -2.18 2.69 5.58
CA GLY A 118 -3.15 1.59 5.55
C GLY A 118 -2.54 0.20 5.34
N LEU A 119 -1.26 0.11 4.97
CA LEU A 119 -0.51 -1.14 4.82
C LEU A 119 0.31 -1.51 6.07
N GLU A 120 0.22 -0.73 7.15
CA GLU A 120 0.96 -1.00 8.38
C GLU A 120 0.71 -2.45 8.87
N GLY A 121 1.81 -3.18 9.12
CA GLY A 121 1.79 -4.59 9.52
C GLY A 121 1.59 -5.60 8.37
N LEU A 122 1.54 -5.14 7.11
CA LEU A 122 1.44 -6.00 5.93
C LEU A 122 2.79 -6.06 5.19
N SER A 123 3.12 -7.23 4.65
CA SER A 123 4.37 -7.45 3.89
C SER A 123 4.52 -6.60 2.63
N VAL A 124 3.42 -6.05 2.11
CA VAL A 124 3.46 -5.11 0.97
C VAL A 124 4.13 -3.80 1.38
N LEU A 125 4.02 -3.38 2.64
CA LEU A 125 4.72 -2.20 3.14
C LEU A 125 6.24 -2.40 3.12
N ASP A 126 6.72 -3.61 3.40
CA ASP A 126 8.16 -3.93 3.34
C ASP A 126 8.73 -3.75 1.93
N LEU A 127 7.93 -4.02 0.88
CA LEU A 127 8.32 -3.74 -0.51
C LEU A 127 8.42 -2.24 -0.79
N VAL A 128 7.56 -1.43 -0.19
CA VAL A 128 7.59 0.04 -0.30
C VAL A 128 8.76 0.63 0.48
N MET A 129 9.08 0.06 1.65
CA MET A 129 10.06 0.57 2.61
C MET A 129 11.46 -0.04 2.44
N ARG A 130 11.79 -0.53 1.24
CA ARG A 130 13.12 -1.08 0.95
C ARG A 130 14.22 -0.03 1.16
N GLU A 131 15.39 -0.49 1.59
CA GLU A 131 16.53 0.38 1.93
C GLU A 131 17.04 1.25 0.78
N ASP A 132 16.85 0.81 -0.47
CA ASP A 132 17.21 1.59 -1.66
C ASP A 132 16.26 2.76 -1.94
N ARG A 133 15.07 2.79 -1.32
CA ARG A 133 14.04 3.85 -1.47
C ARG A 133 14.16 4.95 -0.43
N THR A 134 15.36 5.51 -0.32
CA THR A 134 15.72 6.47 0.74
C THR A 134 14.81 7.71 0.79
N GLN A 135 14.35 8.21 -0.36
CA GLN A 135 13.48 9.40 -0.43
C GLN A 135 12.07 9.10 0.09
N ILE A 136 11.44 8.01 -0.37
CA ILE A 136 10.10 7.60 0.09
C ILE A 136 10.14 7.33 1.60
N VAL A 137 11.13 6.58 2.08
CA VAL A 137 11.25 6.24 3.50
C VAL A 137 11.40 7.52 4.34
N ALA A 138 12.29 8.43 3.94
CA ALA A 138 12.49 9.69 4.68
C ALA A 138 11.23 10.58 4.66
N TRP A 139 10.54 10.66 3.53
CA TRP A 139 9.27 11.40 3.43
C TRP A 139 8.17 10.76 4.27
N TYR A 140 8.04 9.44 4.26
CA TYR A 140 7.04 8.71 5.04
C TYR A 140 7.24 8.91 6.55
N GLN A 141 8.50 8.89 7.01
CA GLN A 141 8.84 9.18 8.41
C GLN A 141 8.46 10.61 8.81
N ARG A 142 8.72 11.60 7.94
CA ARG A 142 8.28 12.99 8.17
C ARG A 142 6.76 13.09 8.23
N MET A 143 6.05 12.52 7.25
CA MET A 143 4.59 12.50 7.25
C MET A 143 4.00 11.82 8.49
N THR A 144 4.65 10.76 8.98
CA THR A 144 4.24 10.10 10.22
C THR A 144 4.32 11.06 11.41
N GLN A 145 5.37 11.88 11.50
CA GLN A 145 5.51 12.89 12.55
C GLN A 145 4.48 14.03 12.41
N GLU A 146 4.20 14.48 11.18
CA GLU A 146 3.21 15.52 10.92
C GLU A 146 1.78 15.07 11.28
N VAL A 147 1.44 13.80 10.99
CA VAL A 147 0.08 13.28 11.19
C VAL A 147 -0.17 12.78 12.61
N HIS A 148 0.79 12.08 13.22
CA HIS A 148 0.64 11.51 14.56
C HIS A 148 1.19 12.41 15.67
N GLY A 149 1.81 13.54 15.32
CA GLY A 149 2.56 14.38 16.23
C GLY A 149 3.77 13.65 16.83
N SER A 150 4.55 14.35 17.67
CA SER A 150 5.58 13.74 18.51
C SER A 150 4.96 12.86 19.62
N THR A 151 4.21 11.83 19.26
CA THR A 151 3.80 10.81 20.22
C THR A 151 4.98 9.86 20.39
N VAL A 152 5.88 10.24 21.29
CA VAL A 152 6.90 9.35 21.86
C VAL A 152 6.18 8.07 22.30
N MET A 153 6.55 6.94 21.70
CA MET A 153 6.18 5.63 22.23
C MET A 153 6.76 5.52 23.64
N GLN A 154 5.88 5.52 24.65
CA GLN A 154 6.18 5.05 26.01
C GLN A 154 5.96 3.56 26.11
#